data_AF-A0A1T4XP13-F1
#
_entry.id   AF-A0A1T4XP13-F1
#
_cell.length_a   1.000
_cell.length_b   1.000
_cell.length_c   1.000
_cell.angle_alpha   90.00
_cell.angle_beta   90.00
_cell.angle_gamma   90.00
#
_symmetry.space_group_name_H-M   'P 1'
#
loop_
_entity.id
_entity.type
_entity.pdbx_description
1 polymer ?
#
loop_
_entity_poly.entity_id
_entity_poly.type
_entity_poly.pdbx_seq_one_letter_code
_entity_poly.pdbx_strand_id
1 'polypeptide(L)'
;MKPKLYTITLLWAAALLALSTLFVQDTYAGDGFFSNIKRFGKHTYVGPFDISKLSRKKAKEKLAADFSDLEQNLAVELLVQDESVEVPSEVVTFDVDSTLSQAASGQDNSLIASVSRDGLRTVLKQNFDSLAFSEDEVDTVATKIEEYVRSGIMPQRIHLPEYVPNLYSQTQTLASSTYSINELPKGLRLIMEDLNGTEIQPNTTFSFMEILEGKESASASDEQLTIMASMLYTAALQTNWIIDERNISSELTAEVQPGFEAAINRQLGLDFIFSNPNQTSFTIHTKWTNSQLELTIEGLPFVRTYEPEVEKLTTYEPKTVIRYSAFVSPGSVETLEVGKKGLEATVKRKVLLNGSLEEYEDVSVDFYVPQPRIERHHLVQAENPFDNTNQDGNSSSESNSANPDSSGSDNTSKNPSNSESNTSGTGTPPGNPSLNSNASGGSAGGKEDDKIIYDKGGNIMKFDENGNPID
;
A
#
# COMPACT_ATOMS: atom_id res chain seq x y z
N MET A 1 55.12 -95.58 -4.30
CA MET A 1 54.48 -94.34 -3.79
C MET A 1 54.86 -93.20 -4.72
N LYS A 2 53.97 -92.76 -5.64
CA LYS A 2 54.12 -91.52 -6.46
C LYS A 2 52.98 -91.18 -7.48
N PRO A 3 51.89 -91.96 -7.67
CA PRO A 3 50.82 -91.50 -8.58
C PRO A 3 49.68 -90.71 -7.89
N LYS A 4 49.47 -90.89 -6.57
CA LYS A 4 48.37 -90.22 -5.84
C LYS A 4 48.67 -88.76 -5.42
N LEU A 5 49.94 -88.36 -5.35
CA LEU A 5 50.28 -86.95 -5.06
C LEU A 5 50.07 -86.06 -6.28
N TYR A 6 50.35 -86.56 -7.49
CA TYR A 6 50.22 -85.80 -8.73
C TYR A 6 48.78 -85.42 -9.05
N THR A 7 47.81 -86.29 -8.75
CA THR A 7 46.38 -86.03 -8.96
C THR A 7 45.83 -84.98 -8.02
N ILE A 8 46.33 -84.90 -6.78
CA ILE A 8 45.90 -83.92 -5.78
C ILE A 8 46.48 -82.53 -6.11
N THR A 9 47.75 -82.46 -6.54
CA THR A 9 48.36 -81.20 -6.98
C THR A 9 47.74 -80.66 -8.27
N LEU A 10 47.30 -81.54 -9.19
CA LEU A 10 46.63 -81.12 -10.43
C LEU A 10 45.22 -80.57 -10.15
N LEU A 11 44.49 -81.15 -9.20
CA LEU A 11 43.18 -80.68 -8.76
C LEU A 11 43.25 -79.32 -8.03
N TRP A 12 44.28 -79.09 -7.22
CA TRP A 12 44.51 -77.80 -6.57
C TRP A 12 44.96 -76.72 -7.58
N ALA A 13 45.80 -77.08 -8.56
CA ALA A 13 46.19 -76.17 -9.63
C ALA A 13 44.99 -75.78 -10.51
N ALA A 14 44.10 -76.74 -10.83
CA ALA A 14 42.87 -76.48 -11.57
C ALA A 14 41.86 -75.64 -10.76
N ALA A 15 41.75 -75.86 -9.44
CA ALA A 15 40.89 -75.05 -8.57
C ALA A 15 41.42 -73.60 -8.41
N LEU A 16 42.74 -73.41 -8.33
CA LEU A 16 43.36 -72.08 -8.31
C LEU A 16 43.25 -71.35 -9.66
N LEU A 17 43.30 -72.07 -10.78
CA LEU A 17 43.05 -71.53 -12.12
C LEU A 17 41.56 -71.19 -12.34
N ALA A 18 40.64 -71.99 -11.79
CA ALA A 18 39.21 -71.69 -11.83
C ALA A 18 38.84 -70.49 -10.92
N LEU A 19 39.49 -70.35 -9.75
CA LEU A 19 39.34 -69.15 -8.92
C LEU A 19 39.95 -67.92 -9.57
N SER A 20 41.10 -68.02 -10.24
CA SER A 20 41.68 -66.86 -10.93
C SER A 20 40.86 -66.40 -12.13
N THR A 21 40.16 -67.31 -12.84
CA THR A 21 39.20 -66.91 -13.89
C THR A 21 37.93 -66.25 -13.36
N LEU A 22 37.56 -66.48 -12.09
CA LEU A 22 36.47 -65.76 -11.43
C LEU A 22 36.88 -64.35 -10.96
N PHE A 23 38.17 -64.06 -10.84
CA PHE A 23 38.69 -62.73 -10.44
C PHE A 23 39.25 -61.89 -11.60
N VAL A 24 39.31 -62.44 -12.82
CA VAL A 24 39.87 -61.73 -14.00
C VAL A 24 38.79 -61.28 -15.01
N GLN A 25 37.50 -61.52 -14.73
CA GLN A 25 36.41 -60.92 -15.51
C GLN A 25 35.87 -59.59 -14.94
N ASP A 26 36.43 -59.07 -13.85
CA ASP A 26 35.98 -57.81 -13.23
C ASP A 26 36.63 -56.52 -13.80
N THR A 27 37.44 -56.61 -14.85
CA THR A 27 38.10 -55.43 -15.44
C THR A 27 37.39 -54.82 -16.63
N TYR A 28 36.33 -55.43 -17.17
CA TYR A 28 35.59 -54.90 -18.33
C TYR A 28 34.10 -55.25 -18.31
N ALA A 29 33.36 -54.84 -17.27
CA ALA A 29 31.90 -54.63 -17.29
C ALA A 29 31.45 -54.08 -15.92
N GLY A 30 31.79 -52.83 -15.63
CA GLY A 30 31.31 -52.16 -14.43
C GLY A 30 29.85 -51.76 -14.54
N ASP A 31 28.91 -52.66 -14.24
CA ASP A 31 27.58 -52.23 -13.73
C ASP A 31 26.70 -53.33 -13.05
N GLY A 32 27.08 -54.60 -13.04
CA GLY A 32 26.08 -55.66 -12.82
C GLY A 32 25.74 -56.13 -11.39
N PHE A 33 26.63 -56.06 -10.40
CA PHE A 33 26.40 -56.78 -9.12
C PHE A 33 26.92 -56.09 -7.85
N PHE A 34 28.07 -55.41 -7.89
CA PHE A 34 28.66 -54.76 -6.71
C PHE A 34 28.18 -53.31 -6.47
N SER A 35 27.51 -52.68 -7.44
CA SER A 35 26.94 -51.32 -7.30
C SER A 35 25.86 -51.23 -6.21
N ASN A 36 25.10 -52.31 -6.01
CA ASN A 36 24.07 -52.41 -4.96
C ASN A 36 24.62 -52.54 -3.53
N ILE A 37 25.89 -52.93 -3.38
CA ILE A 37 26.56 -53.06 -2.07
C ILE A 37 27.28 -51.75 -1.69
N LYS A 38 27.66 -50.94 -2.68
CA LYS A 38 28.32 -49.65 -2.46
C LYS A 38 27.34 -48.67 -1.79
N ARG A 39 27.77 -48.13 -0.65
CA ARG A 39 27.01 -47.14 0.13
C ARG A 39 27.51 -45.75 -0.23
N PHE A 40 26.60 -44.77 -0.21
CA PHE A 40 26.99 -43.36 -0.31
C PHE A 40 27.88 -42.98 0.87
N GLY A 41 28.84 -42.10 0.61
CA GLY A 41 29.75 -41.54 1.60
C GLY A 41 29.00 -40.75 2.68
N LYS A 42 29.73 -40.36 3.73
CA LYS A 42 29.20 -39.37 4.68
C LYS A 42 29.02 -38.02 3.96
N HIS A 43 28.07 -37.21 4.41
CA HIS A 43 27.78 -35.90 3.82
C HIS A 43 27.35 -36.01 2.35
N THR A 44 26.46 -36.96 2.06
CA THR A 44 25.84 -37.07 0.74
C THR A 44 24.37 -36.66 0.85
N TYR A 45 23.99 -35.56 0.23
CA TYR A 45 22.63 -35.03 0.25
C TYR A 45 22.07 -34.90 -1.16
N VAL A 46 20.74 -34.93 -1.27
CA VAL A 46 19.98 -34.53 -2.46
C VAL A 46 19.04 -33.43 -2.01
N GLY A 47 19.35 -32.17 -2.32
CA GLY A 47 18.72 -31.02 -1.68
C GLY A 47 18.78 -31.13 -0.15
N PRO A 48 17.65 -31.03 0.58
CA PRO A 48 17.63 -31.21 2.03
C PRO A 48 17.67 -32.68 2.49
N PHE A 49 17.64 -33.66 1.58
CA PHE A 49 17.47 -35.07 1.93
C PHE A 49 18.80 -35.80 2.11
N ASP A 50 19.07 -36.28 3.33
CA ASP A 50 20.27 -37.08 3.64
C ASP A 50 20.17 -38.51 3.10
N ILE A 51 21.09 -38.88 2.21
CA ILE A 51 21.26 -40.26 1.72
C ILE A 51 22.58 -40.88 2.16
N SER A 52 23.30 -40.23 3.09
CA SER A 52 24.57 -40.67 3.62
C SER A 52 24.50 -42.09 4.16
N LYS A 53 25.53 -42.90 3.85
CA LYS A 53 25.64 -44.29 4.28
C LYS A 53 24.48 -45.17 3.83
N LEU A 54 23.58 -44.75 2.93
CA LEU A 54 22.57 -45.63 2.35
C LEU A 54 23.16 -46.37 1.14
N SER A 55 22.69 -47.59 0.88
CA SER A 55 22.91 -48.22 -0.43
C SER A 55 22.00 -47.56 -1.47
N ARG A 56 22.33 -47.65 -2.75
CA ARG A 56 21.48 -47.09 -3.84
C ARG A 56 20.02 -47.51 -3.73
N LYS A 57 19.74 -48.79 -3.43
CA LYS A 57 18.37 -49.30 -3.22
C LYS A 57 17.64 -48.60 -2.05
N LYS A 58 18.30 -48.47 -0.90
CA LYS A 58 17.70 -47.81 0.28
C LYS A 58 17.54 -46.30 0.07
N ALA A 59 18.49 -45.68 -0.63
CA ALA A 59 18.40 -44.28 -1.00
C ALA A 59 17.22 -44.04 -1.96
N LYS A 60 16.98 -44.96 -2.91
CA LYS A 60 15.81 -44.92 -3.81
C LYS A 60 14.49 -45.00 -3.04
N GLU A 61 14.36 -45.97 -2.13
CA GLU A 61 13.16 -46.11 -1.30
C GLU A 61 12.92 -44.86 -0.43
N LYS A 62 13.99 -44.29 0.15
CA LYS A 62 13.89 -43.06 0.96
C LYS A 62 13.50 -41.85 0.10
N LEU A 63 14.22 -41.60 -1.00
CA LEU A 63 13.95 -40.44 -1.87
C LEU A 63 12.59 -40.53 -2.55
N ALA A 64 12.08 -41.73 -2.84
CA ALA A 64 10.73 -41.88 -3.36
C ALA A 64 9.66 -41.41 -2.35
N ALA A 65 9.86 -41.68 -1.06
CA ALA A 65 8.98 -41.15 -0.02
C ALA A 65 9.19 -39.63 0.15
N ASP A 66 10.44 -39.17 0.24
CA ASP A 66 10.76 -37.76 0.40
C ASP A 66 10.22 -36.89 -0.76
N PHE A 67 10.32 -37.37 -2.01
CA PHE A 67 9.83 -36.67 -3.19
C PHE A 67 8.31 -36.70 -3.28
N SER A 68 7.67 -37.80 -2.88
CA SER A 68 6.20 -37.83 -2.77
C SER A 68 5.69 -36.81 -1.74
N ASP A 69 6.39 -36.63 -0.62
CA ASP A 69 6.04 -35.63 0.38
C ASP A 69 6.30 -34.21 -0.16
N LEU A 70 7.37 -34.01 -0.94
CA LEU A 70 7.69 -32.74 -1.59
C LEU A 70 6.66 -32.35 -2.66
N GLU A 71 6.18 -33.31 -3.45
CA GLU A 71 5.12 -33.09 -4.46
C GLU A 71 3.79 -32.71 -3.79
N GLN A 72 3.43 -33.37 -2.68
CA GLN A 72 2.20 -33.05 -1.94
C GLN A 72 2.22 -31.69 -1.26
N ASN A 73 3.41 -31.20 -0.91
CA ASN A 73 3.61 -29.90 -0.26
C ASN A 73 4.37 -28.94 -1.19
N LEU A 74 4.15 -29.07 -2.50
CA LEU A 74 4.79 -28.20 -3.48
C LEU A 74 4.37 -26.75 -3.23
N ALA A 75 5.34 -25.90 -2.92
CA ALA A 75 5.11 -24.48 -2.69
C ALA A 75 5.96 -23.68 -3.69
N VAL A 76 5.50 -23.65 -4.93
CA VAL A 76 6.07 -22.85 -6.02
C VAL A 76 5.02 -21.85 -6.46
N GLU A 77 5.36 -20.58 -6.41
CA GLU A 77 4.48 -19.47 -6.80
C GLU A 77 5.02 -18.80 -8.06
N LEU A 78 4.13 -18.54 -9.02
CA LEU A 78 4.39 -17.69 -10.18
C LEU A 78 3.80 -16.30 -9.91
N LEU A 79 4.60 -15.26 -10.12
CA LEU A 79 4.22 -13.90 -9.78
C LEU A 79 4.20 -13.00 -11.00
N VAL A 80 3.09 -12.27 -11.14
CA VAL A 80 2.92 -11.17 -12.09
C VAL A 80 2.16 -10.06 -11.39
N GLN A 81 2.75 -8.85 -11.35
CA GLN A 81 2.22 -7.71 -10.59
C GLN A 81 1.93 -8.10 -9.13
N ASP A 82 0.69 -7.91 -8.69
CA ASP A 82 0.13 -8.23 -7.39
C ASP A 82 -0.43 -9.64 -7.27
N GLU A 83 -0.42 -10.42 -8.35
CA GLU A 83 -0.96 -11.78 -8.35
C GLU A 83 0.12 -12.83 -8.15
N SER A 84 -0.20 -13.79 -7.29
CA SER A 84 0.63 -14.94 -6.96
C SER A 84 -0.16 -16.22 -7.15
N VAL A 85 0.29 -17.05 -8.09
CA VAL A 85 -0.39 -18.28 -8.49
C VAL A 85 0.43 -19.48 -8.07
N GLU A 86 -0.13 -20.34 -7.24
CA GLU A 86 0.50 -21.61 -6.88
C GLU A 86 0.54 -22.55 -8.09
N VAL A 87 1.71 -23.14 -8.34
CA VAL A 87 1.86 -24.19 -9.36
C VAL A 87 1.26 -25.48 -8.80
N PRO A 88 0.25 -26.09 -9.44
CA PRO A 88 -0.34 -27.33 -8.98
C PRO A 88 0.68 -28.47 -8.94
N SER A 89 0.58 -29.31 -7.93
CA SER A 89 1.51 -30.44 -7.70
C SER A 89 1.66 -31.36 -8.92
N GLU A 90 0.58 -31.59 -9.67
CA GLU A 90 0.54 -32.43 -10.87
C GLU A 90 1.34 -31.87 -12.06
N VAL A 91 1.74 -30.60 -11.99
CA VAL A 91 2.55 -29.95 -13.03
C VAL A 91 4.03 -30.27 -12.85
N VAL A 92 4.48 -30.67 -11.66
CA VAL A 92 5.90 -30.93 -11.35
C VAL A 92 6.08 -32.37 -10.90
N THR A 93 7.00 -33.09 -11.53
CA THR A 93 7.35 -34.46 -11.13
C THR A 93 8.83 -34.59 -10.88
N PHE A 94 9.22 -35.21 -9.76
CA PHE A 94 10.63 -35.41 -9.43
C PHE A 94 11.12 -36.81 -9.81
N ASP A 95 12.23 -36.89 -10.53
CA ASP A 95 12.80 -38.16 -11.01
C ASP A 95 13.84 -38.69 -10.02
N VAL A 96 13.41 -39.64 -9.18
CA VAL A 96 14.26 -40.33 -8.21
C VAL A 96 15.41 -41.08 -8.89
N ASP A 97 15.15 -41.76 -10.00
CA ASP A 97 16.12 -42.62 -10.68
C ASP A 97 17.22 -41.79 -11.34
N SER A 98 16.83 -40.77 -12.10
CA SER A 98 17.78 -39.83 -12.70
C SER A 98 18.58 -39.10 -11.64
N THR A 99 17.93 -38.62 -10.56
CA THR A 99 18.62 -37.93 -9.46
C THR A 99 19.69 -38.82 -8.83
N LEU A 100 19.36 -40.08 -8.52
CA LEU A 100 20.33 -41.02 -7.94
C LEU A 100 21.42 -41.44 -8.91
N SER A 101 21.13 -41.53 -10.21
CA SER A 101 22.13 -41.87 -11.22
C SER A 101 23.22 -40.80 -11.30
N GLN A 102 22.84 -39.52 -11.16
CA GLN A 102 23.75 -38.37 -11.22
C GLN A 102 24.35 -38.00 -9.86
N ALA A 103 23.80 -38.53 -8.76
CA ALA A 103 24.28 -38.23 -7.41
C ALA A 103 25.74 -38.68 -7.17
N ALA A 104 26.59 -37.71 -6.87
CA ALA A 104 27.96 -37.89 -6.43
C ALA A 104 28.02 -38.15 -4.91
N SER A 105 28.78 -39.17 -4.53
CA SER A 105 28.97 -39.55 -3.13
C SER A 105 29.84 -38.53 -2.39
N GLY A 106 29.38 -38.11 -1.21
CA GLY A 106 30.08 -37.19 -0.29
C GLY A 106 29.98 -35.72 -0.69
N GLN A 107 28.93 -35.36 -1.43
CA GLN A 107 28.64 -34.01 -1.90
C GLN A 107 27.14 -33.71 -1.76
N ASP A 108 26.79 -32.43 -1.93
CA ASP A 108 25.41 -31.99 -2.10
C ASP A 108 25.02 -32.14 -3.57
N ASN A 109 23.88 -32.78 -3.82
CA ASN A 109 23.37 -33.08 -5.15
C ASN A 109 22.04 -32.36 -5.38
N SER A 110 21.81 -31.97 -6.62
CA SER A 110 20.53 -31.39 -7.04
C SER A 110 19.48 -32.46 -7.27
N LEU A 111 18.22 -32.08 -7.05
CA LEU A 111 17.07 -32.82 -7.54
C LEU A 111 16.97 -32.65 -9.06
N ILE A 112 16.40 -33.65 -9.72
CA ILE A 112 15.99 -33.59 -11.11
C ILE A 112 14.47 -33.61 -11.13
N ALA A 113 13.87 -32.57 -11.69
CA ALA A 113 12.44 -32.45 -11.87
C ALA A 113 12.13 -32.24 -13.35
N SER A 114 10.90 -32.56 -13.73
CA SER A 114 10.33 -32.20 -15.03
C SER A 114 9.00 -31.50 -14.82
N VAL A 115 8.76 -30.47 -15.63
CA VAL A 115 7.53 -29.68 -15.59
C VAL A 115 6.67 -30.01 -16.80
N SER A 116 5.39 -30.30 -16.58
CA SER A 116 4.41 -30.53 -17.64
C SER A 116 4.12 -29.21 -18.37
N ARG A 117 4.55 -29.08 -19.63
CA ARG A 117 4.27 -27.88 -20.45
C ARG A 117 2.76 -27.69 -20.66
N ASP A 118 2.01 -28.78 -20.82
CA ASP A 118 0.55 -28.73 -20.99
C ASP A 118 -0.17 -28.29 -19.70
N GLY A 119 0.28 -28.81 -18.56
CA GLY A 119 -0.21 -28.38 -17.25
C GLY A 119 0.11 -26.92 -17.00
N LEU A 120 1.36 -26.51 -17.21
CA LEU A 120 1.81 -25.13 -17.02
C LEU A 120 1.07 -24.14 -17.94
N ARG A 121 0.86 -24.49 -19.21
CA ARG A 121 0.07 -23.65 -20.14
C ARG A 121 -1.35 -23.42 -19.62
N THR A 122 -1.96 -24.47 -19.03
CA THR A 122 -3.30 -24.37 -18.45
C THR A 122 -3.30 -23.42 -17.26
N VAL A 123 -2.32 -23.54 -16.36
CA VAL A 123 -2.14 -22.65 -15.20
C VAL A 123 -1.96 -21.19 -15.65
N LEU A 124 -1.05 -20.94 -16.58
CA LEU A 124 -0.79 -19.58 -17.07
C LEU A 124 -2.05 -18.96 -17.70
N LYS A 125 -2.74 -19.71 -18.56
CA LYS A 125 -3.95 -19.23 -19.24
C LYS A 125 -5.12 -18.98 -18.28
N GLN A 126 -5.27 -19.78 -17.22
CA GLN A 126 -6.38 -19.65 -16.29
C GLN A 126 -6.21 -18.48 -15.32
N ASN A 127 -4.97 -18.16 -14.94
CA ASN A 127 -4.71 -17.19 -13.88
C ASN A 127 -4.11 -15.87 -14.40
N PHE A 128 -3.55 -15.85 -15.62
CA PHE A 128 -2.99 -14.67 -16.27
C PHE A 128 -3.61 -14.48 -17.67
N ASP A 129 -4.94 -14.53 -17.75
CA ASP A 129 -5.70 -14.52 -19.01
C ASP A 129 -5.55 -13.22 -19.82
N SER A 130 -5.22 -12.11 -19.15
CA SER A 130 -4.90 -10.81 -19.75
C SER A 130 -3.55 -10.80 -20.47
N LEU A 131 -2.73 -11.84 -20.30
CA LEU A 131 -1.40 -11.98 -20.87
C LEU A 131 -1.35 -13.14 -21.89
N ALA A 132 -0.61 -12.92 -22.96
CA ALA A 132 -0.31 -13.94 -23.94
C ALA A 132 1.06 -14.56 -23.66
N PHE A 133 1.11 -15.89 -23.61
CA PHE A 133 2.35 -16.67 -23.53
C PHE A 133 2.47 -17.54 -24.78
N SER A 134 3.56 -17.39 -25.51
CA SER A 134 3.96 -18.25 -26.62
C SER A 134 4.54 -19.58 -26.10
N GLU A 135 4.65 -20.58 -26.98
CA GLU A 135 5.17 -21.89 -26.60
C GLU A 135 6.62 -21.85 -26.10
N ASP A 136 7.46 -21.00 -26.69
CA ASP A 136 8.85 -20.82 -26.25
C ASP A 136 8.93 -20.19 -24.86
N GLU A 137 7.96 -19.32 -24.52
CA GLU A 137 7.88 -18.69 -23.20
C GLU A 137 7.36 -19.67 -22.15
N VAL A 138 6.37 -20.51 -22.49
CA VAL A 138 5.94 -21.61 -21.62
C VAL A 138 7.10 -22.55 -21.32
N ASP A 139 7.91 -22.91 -22.33
CA ASP A 139 9.10 -23.75 -22.11
C ASP A 139 10.16 -23.05 -21.26
N THR A 140 10.34 -21.75 -21.44
CA THR A 140 11.24 -20.92 -20.61
C THR A 140 10.79 -20.95 -19.15
N VAL A 141 9.50 -20.69 -18.87
CA VAL A 141 8.95 -20.73 -17.51
C VAL A 141 9.06 -22.14 -16.91
N ALA A 142 8.76 -23.19 -17.69
CA ALA A 142 8.90 -24.57 -17.24
C ALA A 142 10.35 -24.88 -16.83
N THR A 143 11.32 -24.48 -17.66
CA THR A 143 12.75 -24.65 -17.38
C THR A 143 13.16 -23.88 -16.13
N LYS A 144 12.62 -22.68 -15.90
CA LYS A 144 12.90 -21.92 -14.68
C LYS A 144 12.32 -22.58 -13.44
N ILE A 145 11.09 -23.07 -13.49
CA ILE A 145 10.53 -23.87 -12.39
C ILE A 145 11.45 -25.07 -12.11
N GLU A 146 11.84 -25.82 -13.15
CA GLU A 146 12.76 -26.95 -13.02
C GLU A 146 14.07 -26.57 -12.33
N GLU A 147 14.68 -25.44 -12.71
CA GLU A 147 15.90 -24.89 -12.10
C GLU A 147 15.71 -24.52 -10.62
N TYR A 148 14.64 -23.83 -10.27
CA TYR A 148 14.35 -23.37 -8.92
C TYR A 148 14.11 -24.56 -7.96
N VAL A 149 13.39 -25.59 -8.41
CA VAL A 149 13.08 -26.76 -7.58
C VAL A 149 14.26 -27.74 -7.41
N ARG A 150 15.37 -27.57 -8.16
CA ARG A 150 16.58 -28.40 -8.03
C ARG A 150 17.18 -28.41 -6.64
N SER A 151 16.95 -27.35 -5.86
CA SER A 151 17.41 -27.25 -4.48
C SER A 151 16.62 -28.16 -3.52
N GLY A 152 15.38 -28.51 -3.86
CA GLY A 152 14.43 -29.18 -2.96
C GLY A 152 14.02 -28.34 -1.75
N ILE A 153 14.40 -27.05 -1.72
CA ILE A 153 14.04 -26.10 -0.68
C ILE A 153 12.82 -25.32 -1.17
N MET A 154 11.85 -25.10 -0.31
CA MET A 154 10.59 -24.41 -0.57
C MET A 154 10.31 -23.39 0.55
N PRO A 155 9.50 -22.33 0.34
CA PRO A 155 8.81 -21.99 -0.92
C PRO A 155 9.75 -21.38 -1.97
N GLN A 156 9.36 -21.45 -3.24
CA GLN A 156 10.02 -20.76 -4.35
C GLN A 156 9.05 -19.76 -4.99
N ARG A 157 9.53 -18.54 -5.25
CA ARG A 157 8.74 -17.44 -5.82
C ARG A 157 9.41 -17.00 -7.11
N ILE A 158 8.71 -17.14 -8.24
CA ILE A 158 9.25 -16.90 -9.58
C ILE A 158 8.51 -15.73 -10.21
N HIS A 159 9.20 -14.61 -10.37
CA HIS A 159 8.66 -13.43 -11.03
C HIS A 159 8.75 -13.56 -12.55
N LEU A 160 7.62 -13.81 -13.21
CA LEU A 160 7.60 -14.14 -14.64
C LEU A 160 8.21 -13.05 -15.53
N PRO A 161 8.00 -11.73 -15.29
CA PRO A 161 8.61 -10.70 -16.12
C PRO A 161 10.15 -10.75 -16.18
N GLU A 162 10.82 -11.27 -15.15
CA GLU A 162 12.28 -11.43 -15.15
C GLU A 162 12.77 -12.45 -16.20
N TYR A 163 11.94 -13.45 -16.52
CA TYR A 163 12.30 -14.57 -17.39
C TYR A 163 11.60 -14.53 -18.74
N VAL A 164 10.53 -13.74 -18.86
CA VAL A 164 9.74 -13.58 -20.08
C VAL A 164 9.72 -12.10 -20.48
N PRO A 165 10.80 -11.57 -21.11
CA PRO A 165 10.93 -10.15 -21.38
C PRO A 165 9.84 -9.58 -22.30
N ASN A 166 9.24 -10.40 -23.16
CA ASN A 166 8.15 -9.95 -24.03
C ASN A 166 6.89 -9.57 -23.26
N LEU A 167 6.75 -9.97 -21.99
CA LEU A 167 5.66 -9.47 -21.14
C LEU A 167 5.71 -7.94 -21.04
N TYR A 168 6.90 -7.33 -20.95
CA TYR A 168 7.04 -5.87 -20.95
C TYR A 168 6.52 -5.18 -22.22
N SER A 169 6.31 -5.92 -23.32
CA SER A 169 5.75 -5.38 -24.56
C SER A 169 4.22 -5.49 -24.64
N GLN A 170 3.58 -6.13 -23.66
CA GLN A 170 2.12 -6.33 -23.61
C GLN A 170 1.45 -5.23 -22.77
N THR A 171 1.93 -4.00 -22.88
CA THR A 171 1.40 -2.88 -22.12
C THR A 171 -0.03 -2.53 -22.54
N GLN A 172 -0.81 -2.07 -21.57
CA GLN A 172 -2.19 -1.63 -21.76
C GLN A 172 -2.42 -0.36 -20.94
N THR A 173 -3.42 0.43 -21.31
CA THR A 173 -3.91 1.50 -20.45
C THR A 173 -4.68 0.89 -19.28
N LEU A 174 -4.17 1.08 -18.07
CA LEU A 174 -4.67 0.42 -16.85
C LEU A 174 -5.57 1.32 -16.02
N ALA A 175 -5.29 2.62 -16.04
CA ALA A 175 -6.03 3.62 -15.28
C ALA A 175 -6.17 4.88 -16.11
N SER A 176 -7.25 5.62 -15.87
CA SER A 176 -7.46 6.91 -16.51
C SER A 176 -8.19 7.90 -15.62
N SER A 177 -7.89 9.18 -15.77
CA SER A 177 -8.67 10.26 -15.17
C SER A 177 -8.87 11.37 -16.19
N THR A 178 -9.97 12.09 -16.05
CA THR A 178 -10.31 13.18 -16.96
C THR A 178 -10.74 14.42 -16.21
N TYR A 179 -10.50 15.57 -16.83
CA TYR A 179 -10.86 16.87 -16.30
C TYR A 179 -11.35 17.77 -17.43
N SER A 180 -12.57 18.30 -17.30
CA SER A 180 -13.18 19.13 -18.34
C SER A 180 -12.71 20.57 -18.21
N ILE A 181 -12.06 21.08 -19.25
CA ILE A 181 -11.59 22.47 -19.29
C ILE A 181 -11.61 23.01 -20.73
N ASN A 182 -12.30 24.14 -20.91
CA ASN A 182 -12.53 24.76 -22.22
C ASN A 182 -11.25 25.28 -22.87
N GLU A 183 -10.38 25.91 -22.09
CA GLU A 183 -9.11 26.45 -22.55
C GLU A 183 -8.01 25.96 -21.63
N LEU A 184 -6.97 25.34 -22.17
CA LEU A 184 -5.86 24.81 -21.38
C LEU A 184 -4.92 25.96 -20.93
N PRO A 185 -4.88 26.32 -19.63
CA PRO A 185 -3.99 27.36 -19.13
C PRO A 185 -2.52 26.95 -19.30
N LYS A 186 -1.63 27.93 -19.44
CA LYS A 186 -0.19 27.69 -19.63
C LYS A 186 0.39 26.76 -18.56
N GLY A 187 0.04 26.96 -17.28
CA GLY A 187 0.57 26.15 -16.18
C GLY A 187 0.19 24.67 -16.30
N LEU A 188 -1.10 24.36 -16.53
CA LEU A 188 -1.54 22.98 -16.75
C LEU A 188 -0.88 22.35 -17.98
N ARG A 189 -0.73 23.10 -19.08
CA ARG A 189 -0.02 22.61 -20.27
C ARG A 189 1.43 22.22 -19.97
N LEU A 190 2.16 23.04 -19.22
CA LEU A 190 3.55 22.73 -18.86
C LEU A 190 3.63 21.50 -17.94
N ILE A 191 2.73 21.38 -16.97
CA ILE A 191 2.68 20.20 -16.10
C ILE A 191 2.40 18.93 -16.93
N MET A 192 1.45 19.01 -17.86
CA MET A 192 1.16 17.90 -18.78
C MET A 192 2.38 17.47 -19.57
N GLU A 193 3.09 18.43 -20.16
CA GLU A 193 4.31 18.18 -20.95
C GLU A 193 5.39 17.51 -20.09
N ASP A 194 5.55 17.92 -18.84
CA ASP A 194 6.53 17.34 -17.92
C ASP A 194 6.15 15.95 -17.40
N LEU A 195 4.86 15.64 -17.26
CA LEU A 195 4.37 14.34 -16.84
C LEU A 195 4.30 13.33 -17.99
N ASN A 196 4.04 13.78 -19.21
CA ASN A 196 3.84 12.88 -20.35
C ASN A 196 5.11 12.09 -20.69
N GLY A 197 5.02 10.76 -20.65
CA GLY A 197 6.15 9.86 -20.82
C GLY A 197 6.98 9.65 -19.55
N THR A 198 6.55 10.17 -18.40
CA THR A 198 7.23 9.91 -17.12
C THR A 198 7.04 8.45 -16.73
N GLU A 199 8.14 7.76 -16.50
CA GLU A 199 8.17 6.36 -16.09
C GLU A 199 8.28 6.26 -14.56
N ILE A 200 7.37 5.53 -13.95
CA ILE A 200 7.36 5.17 -12.54
C ILE A 200 8.05 3.81 -12.42
N GLN A 201 9.23 3.80 -11.82
CA GLN A 201 10.08 2.61 -11.75
C GLN A 201 9.52 1.55 -10.77
N PRO A 202 9.95 0.28 -10.90
CA PRO A 202 9.62 -0.77 -9.95
C PRO A 202 10.06 -0.44 -8.52
N ASN A 203 9.20 -0.68 -7.52
CA ASN A 203 9.52 -0.51 -6.10
C ASN A 203 10.05 0.90 -5.75
N THR A 204 9.60 1.93 -6.46
CA THR A 204 9.99 3.33 -6.21
C THR A 204 8.81 4.19 -5.82
N THR A 205 9.12 5.26 -5.08
CA THR A 205 8.20 6.33 -4.73
C THR A 205 8.25 7.44 -5.78
N PHE A 206 7.10 7.98 -6.11
CA PHE A 206 6.89 9.14 -6.97
C PHE A 206 6.43 10.32 -6.11
N SER A 207 7.12 11.45 -6.20
CA SER A 207 6.70 12.74 -5.63
C SER A 207 6.30 13.67 -6.77
N PHE A 208 5.08 14.21 -6.72
CA PHE A 208 4.60 15.10 -7.76
C PHE A 208 5.42 16.40 -7.81
N MET A 209 5.74 16.99 -6.67
CA MET A 209 6.53 18.21 -6.61
C MET A 209 8.00 17.99 -7.01
N GLU A 210 8.61 16.84 -6.70
CA GLU A 210 9.97 16.50 -7.12
C GLU A 210 10.09 16.44 -8.65
N ILE A 211 9.08 15.89 -9.33
CA ILE A 211 9.07 15.81 -10.80
C ILE A 211 9.07 17.19 -11.46
N LEU A 212 8.53 18.22 -10.80
CA LEU A 212 8.48 19.59 -11.32
C LEU A 212 9.68 20.44 -10.89
N GLU A 213 10.54 19.94 -10.01
CA GLU A 213 11.65 20.71 -9.46
C GLU A 213 12.61 21.18 -10.57
N GLY A 214 12.90 22.48 -10.57
CA GLY A 214 13.78 23.11 -11.57
C GLY A 214 13.17 23.27 -12.98
N LYS A 215 11.90 22.91 -13.19
CA LYS A 215 11.20 23.03 -14.48
C LYS A 215 10.32 24.28 -14.55
N GLU A 216 9.92 24.67 -15.77
CA GLU A 216 9.04 25.84 -15.98
C GLU A 216 7.62 25.60 -15.41
N SER A 217 7.16 24.35 -15.40
CA SER A 217 5.87 23.93 -14.81
C SER A 217 5.73 24.26 -13.33
N ALA A 218 6.84 24.37 -12.59
CA ALA A 218 6.83 24.82 -11.19
C ALA A 218 6.24 26.22 -11.00
N SER A 219 6.10 27.01 -12.07
CA SER A 219 5.44 28.32 -12.06
C SER A 219 3.91 28.27 -12.06
N ALA A 220 3.30 27.09 -12.21
CA ALA A 220 1.84 26.90 -12.13
C ALA A 220 1.29 27.36 -10.76
N SER A 221 0.00 27.70 -10.73
CA SER A 221 -0.68 28.02 -9.46
C SER A 221 -0.94 26.76 -8.64
N ASP A 222 -1.09 26.91 -7.32
CA ASP A 222 -1.40 25.79 -6.41
C ASP A 222 -2.73 25.11 -6.80
N GLU A 223 -3.68 25.86 -7.34
CA GLU A 223 -4.94 25.34 -7.91
C GLU A 223 -4.68 24.44 -9.14
N GLN A 224 -3.80 24.85 -10.06
CA GLN A 224 -3.44 24.05 -11.23
C GLN A 224 -2.65 22.79 -10.85
N LEU A 225 -1.76 22.90 -9.87
CA LEU A 225 -1.04 21.76 -9.30
C LEU A 225 -2.02 20.78 -8.62
N THR A 226 -2.98 21.30 -7.86
CA THR A 226 -4.04 20.51 -7.20
C THR A 226 -4.90 19.78 -8.21
N ILE A 227 -5.29 20.41 -9.32
CA ILE A 227 -6.05 19.75 -10.39
C ILE A 227 -5.27 18.55 -10.93
N MET A 228 -3.99 18.72 -11.28
CA MET A 228 -3.19 17.62 -11.83
C MET A 228 -2.91 16.54 -10.78
N ALA A 229 -2.58 16.90 -9.55
CA ALA A 229 -2.37 15.96 -8.46
C ALA A 229 -3.66 15.14 -8.20
N SER A 230 -4.83 15.77 -8.24
CA SER A 230 -6.12 15.09 -8.12
C SER A 230 -6.38 14.11 -9.27
N MET A 231 -6.00 14.47 -10.49
CA MET A 231 -6.05 13.57 -11.65
C MET A 231 -5.12 12.37 -11.50
N LEU A 232 -3.88 12.59 -11.04
CA LEU A 232 -2.92 11.53 -10.73
C LEU A 232 -3.45 10.61 -9.63
N TYR A 233 -3.99 11.18 -8.54
CA TYR A 233 -4.58 10.43 -7.44
C TYR A 233 -5.76 9.57 -7.92
N THR A 234 -6.66 10.13 -8.73
CA THR A 234 -7.79 9.39 -9.30
C THR A 234 -7.35 8.20 -10.15
N ALA A 235 -6.26 8.36 -10.93
CA ALA A 235 -5.70 7.27 -11.71
C ALA A 235 -4.95 6.25 -10.83
N ALA A 236 -4.20 6.71 -9.82
CA ALA A 236 -3.50 5.84 -8.86
C ALA A 236 -4.48 4.98 -8.03
N LEU A 237 -5.68 5.47 -7.73
CA LEU A 237 -6.70 4.68 -7.07
C LEU A 237 -7.28 3.54 -7.94
N GLN A 238 -7.05 3.56 -9.25
CA GLN A 238 -7.41 2.47 -10.18
C GLN A 238 -6.26 1.46 -10.36
N THR A 239 -5.23 1.52 -9.52
CA THR A 239 -4.12 0.57 -9.49
C THR A 239 -3.97 0.00 -8.07
N ASN A 240 -3.02 -0.91 -7.89
CA ASN A 240 -2.59 -1.41 -6.59
C ASN A 240 -1.56 -0.50 -5.89
N TRP A 241 -1.36 0.73 -6.36
CA TRP A 241 -0.34 1.62 -5.80
C TRP A 241 -0.68 2.07 -4.38
N ILE A 242 0.38 2.38 -3.63
CA ILE A 242 0.29 2.81 -2.24
C ILE A 242 0.29 4.33 -2.23
N ILE A 243 -0.73 4.95 -1.64
CA ILE A 243 -0.78 6.41 -1.46
C ILE A 243 -0.03 6.75 -0.18
N ASP A 244 1.14 7.37 -0.32
CA ASP A 244 2.04 7.67 0.81
C ASP A 244 1.72 9.04 1.43
N GLU A 245 1.40 10.03 0.60
CA GLU A 245 0.98 11.36 1.03
C GLU A 245 -0.18 11.87 0.16
N ARG A 246 -1.22 12.34 0.84
CA ARG A 246 -2.35 13.03 0.22
C ARG A 246 -2.94 14.02 1.21
N ASN A 247 -3.25 15.21 0.72
CA ASN A 247 -3.94 16.25 1.48
C ASN A 247 -5.22 16.70 0.76
N ILE A 248 -6.12 17.36 1.49
CA ILE A 248 -7.30 18.02 0.93
C ILE A 248 -7.29 19.49 1.30
N SER A 249 -7.94 20.31 0.49
CA SER A 249 -8.14 21.73 0.73
C SER A 249 -9.24 21.93 1.78
N SER A 250 -9.22 23.06 2.49
CA SER A 250 -10.33 23.44 3.39
C SER A 250 -11.66 23.60 2.65
N GLU A 251 -11.57 24.03 1.39
CA GLU A 251 -12.68 24.15 0.44
C GLU A 251 -12.34 23.34 -0.80
N LEU A 252 -13.28 22.51 -1.22
CA LEU A 252 -13.14 21.74 -2.44
C LEU A 252 -12.93 22.68 -3.64
N THR A 253 -11.84 22.46 -4.37
CA THR A 253 -11.61 23.11 -5.65
C THR A 253 -12.76 22.79 -6.60
N ALA A 254 -13.42 23.80 -7.18
CA ALA A 254 -14.78 23.71 -7.73
C ALA A 254 -14.99 22.74 -8.92
N GLU A 255 -13.98 21.98 -9.32
CA GLU A 255 -13.96 21.15 -10.52
C GLU A 255 -13.44 19.72 -10.25
N VAL A 256 -13.10 19.39 -8.99
CA VAL A 256 -12.71 18.03 -8.58
C VAL A 256 -13.87 17.33 -7.86
N GLN A 257 -14.06 16.04 -8.14
CA GLN A 257 -15.08 15.24 -7.45
C GLN A 257 -14.75 15.13 -5.95
N PRO A 258 -15.71 15.34 -5.04
CA PRO A 258 -15.50 15.13 -3.60
C PRO A 258 -14.98 13.71 -3.33
N GLY A 259 -13.95 13.56 -2.50
CA GLY A 259 -13.28 12.27 -2.27
C GLY A 259 -12.02 12.04 -3.12
N PHE A 260 -11.89 12.76 -4.23
CA PHE A 260 -10.83 12.57 -5.23
C PHE A 260 -9.85 13.74 -5.34
N GLU A 261 -9.90 14.68 -4.40
CA GLU A 261 -8.93 15.78 -4.35
C GLU A 261 -7.56 15.29 -3.87
N ALA A 262 -6.47 15.78 -4.45
CA ALA A 262 -5.16 15.75 -3.85
C ALA A 262 -4.61 17.18 -3.90
N ALA A 263 -4.73 17.88 -2.77
CA ALA A 263 -4.40 19.29 -2.65
C ALA A 263 -2.89 19.50 -2.56
N ILE A 264 -2.40 20.42 -3.37
CA ILE A 264 -1.02 20.91 -3.33
C ILE A 264 -1.01 22.29 -2.69
N ASN A 265 -0.17 22.47 -1.69
CA ASN A 265 0.06 23.78 -1.07
C ASN A 265 1.54 23.97 -0.84
N ARG A 266 2.16 24.82 -1.67
CA ARG A 266 3.61 25.04 -1.62
C ARG A 266 4.06 25.80 -0.39
N GLN A 267 3.19 26.63 0.19
CA GLN A 267 3.50 27.39 1.40
C GLN A 267 3.57 26.48 2.63
N LEU A 268 2.72 25.44 2.67
CA LEU A 268 2.67 24.45 3.73
C LEU A 268 3.54 23.21 3.45
N GLY A 269 4.12 23.11 2.24
CA GLY A 269 4.93 21.97 1.81
C GLY A 269 4.13 20.69 1.57
N LEU A 270 2.85 20.81 1.20
CA LEU A 270 1.98 19.66 0.94
C LEU A 270 2.18 19.16 -0.50
N ASP A 271 2.43 17.86 -0.63
CA ASP A 271 2.65 17.16 -1.89
C ASP A 271 1.61 16.04 -2.10
N PHE A 272 1.65 15.42 -3.27
CA PHE A 272 1.02 14.15 -3.56
C PHE A 272 2.11 13.10 -3.86
N ILE A 273 2.17 12.06 -3.02
CA ILE A 273 3.21 11.04 -3.06
C ILE A 273 2.56 9.66 -3.09
N PHE A 274 3.05 8.79 -3.96
CA PHE A 274 2.63 7.40 -4.02
C PHE A 274 3.79 6.50 -4.42
N SER A 275 3.67 5.20 -4.14
CA SER A 275 4.67 4.19 -4.46
C SER A 275 4.12 3.11 -5.36
N ASN A 276 4.94 2.71 -6.34
CA ASN A 276 4.69 1.53 -7.17
C ASN A 276 5.25 0.28 -6.45
N PRO A 277 4.40 -0.59 -5.87
CA PRO A 277 4.87 -1.79 -5.17
C PRO A 277 5.25 -2.93 -6.12
N ASN A 278 5.11 -2.73 -7.44
CA ASN A 278 5.31 -3.79 -8.41
C ASN A 278 6.74 -3.88 -8.92
N GLN A 279 7.03 -4.98 -9.61
CA GLN A 279 8.33 -5.23 -10.24
C GLN A 279 8.45 -4.73 -11.68
N THR A 280 7.40 -4.11 -12.22
CA THR A 280 7.41 -3.50 -13.54
C THR A 280 7.25 -2.00 -13.43
N SER A 281 7.73 -1.29 -14.44
CA SER A 281 7.49 0.14 -14.58
C SER A 281 6.13 0.42 -15.21
N PHE A 282 5.67 1.66 -15.01
CA PHE A 282 4.45 2.19 -15.61
C PHE A 282 4.75 3.57 -16.19
N THR A 283 4.05 3.97 -17.25
CA THR A 283 4.25 5.26 -17.89
C THR A 283 2.99 6.12 -17.75
N ILE A 284 3.18 7.36 -17.32
CA ILE A 284 2.12 8.37 -17.31
C ILE A 284 2.03 8.98 -18.70
N HIS A 285 0.83 9.04 -19.26
CA HIS A 285 0.55 9.79 -20.47
C HIS A 285 -0.48 10.87 -20.19
N THR A 286 -0.31 12.02 -20.85
CA THR A 286 -1.28 13.12 -20.77
C THR A 286 -1.64 13.58 -22.16
N LYS A 287 -2.91 13.98 -22.34
CA LYS A 287 -3.38 14.57 -23.59
C LYS A 287 -4.53 15.54 -23.31
N TRP A 288 -4.71 16.54 -24.16
CA TRP A 288 -5.84 17.44 -24.11
C TRP A 288 -6.53 17.48 -25.46
N THR A 289 -7.78 17.00 -25.51
CA THR A 289 -8.58 16.93 -26.73
C THR A 289 -10.03 17.22 -26.40
N ASN A 290 -10.76 17.91 -27.29
CA ASN A 290 -12.20 18.20 -27.12
C ASN A 290 -12.58 18.86 -25.78
N SER A 291 -11.76 19.80 -25.30
CA SER A 291 -11.93 20.46 -23.99
C SER A 291 -11.88 19.51 -22.79
N GLN A 292 -11.19 18.39 -22.95
CA GLN A 292 -10.97 17.40 -21.89
C GLN A 292 -9.49 17.11 -21.78
N LEU A 293 -8.95 17.37 -20.60
CA LEU A 293 -7.66 16.89 -20.18
C LEU A 293 -7.83 15.43 -19.75
N GLU A 294 -6.98 14.56 -20.26
CA GLU A 294 -6.95 13.13 -19.94
C GLU A 294 -5.54 12.76 -19.48
N LEU A 295 -5.49 12.01 -18.40
CA LEU A 295 -4.28 11.36 -17.89
C LEU A 295 -4.53 9.86 -17.89
N THR A 296 -3.57 9.09 -18.39
CA THR A 296 -3.65 7.62 -18.40
C THR A 296 -2.36 7.02 -17.85
N ILE A 297 -2.49 5.89 -17.17
CA ILE A 297 -1.35 5.06 -16.76
C ILE A 297 -1.28 3.86 -17.69
N GLU A 298 -0.13 3.67 -18.33
CA GLU A 298 0.16 2.52 -19.18
C GLU A 298 1.17 1.60 -18.51
N GLY A 299 0.98 0.29 -18.60
CA GLY A 299 1.95 -0.70 -18.12
C GLY A 299 1.49 -2.13 -18.36
N LEU A 300 2.24 -3.10 -17.83
CA LEU A 300 1.83 -4.50 -17.85
C LEU A 300 0.53 -4.66 -17.03
N PRO A 301 -0.53 -5.29 -17.57
CA PRO A 301 -1.83 -5.34 -16.91
C PRO A 301 -1.80 -6.08 -15.57
N PHE A 302 -2.61 -5.59 -14.65
CA PHE A 302 -2.93 -6.28 -13.40
C PHE A 302 -3.86 -7.47 -13.67
N VAL A 303 -3.79 -8.48 -12.82
CA VAL A 303 -4.79 -9.56 -12.82
C VAL A 303 -6.06 -9.08 -12.12
N ARG A 304 -5.92 -8.31 -11.04
CA ARG A 304 -7.03 -7.64 -10.37
C ARG A 304 -7.39 -6.32 -11.04
N THR A 305 -8.67 -5.97 -10.98
CA THR A 305 -9.16 -4.64 -11.34
C THR A 305 -9.51 -3.86 -10.08
N TYR A 306 -9.21 -2.56 -10.10
CA TYR A 306 -9.39 -1.65 -8.98
C TYR A 306 -10.37 -0.55 -9.37
N GLU A 307 -11.53 -0.50 -8.72
CA GLU A 307 -12.59 0.47 -9.05
C GLU A 307 -12.88 1.37 -7.84
N PRO A 308 -12.35 2.60 -7.79
CA PRO A 308 -12.67 3.54 -6.73
C PRO A 308 -14.07 4.14 -6.93
N GLU A 309 -14.82 4.26 -5.83
CA GLU A 309 -16.16 4.87 -5.82
C GLU A 309 -16.39 5.72 -4.56
N VAL A 310 -17.21 6.77 -4.70
CA VAL A 310 -17.77 7.48 -3.54
C VAL A 310 -18.89 6.64 -2.98
N GLU A 311 -18.62 5.92 -1.88
CA GLU A 311 -19.63 5.12 -1.18
C GLU A 311 -20.73 6.01 -0.61
N LYS A 312 -20.34 7.15 -0.01
CA LYS A 312 -21.27 8.05 0.67
C LYS A 312 -20.85 9.50 0.49
N LEU A 313 -21.85 10.35 0.20
CA LEU A 313 -21.70 11.80 0.15
C LEU A 313 -22.75 12.47 1.05
N THR A 314 -22.29 13.17 2.08
CA THR A 314 -23.13 13.92 3.03
C THR A 314 -22.92 15.42 2.84
N THR A 315 -23.98 16.21 2.91
CA THR A 315 -23.91 17.68 2.80
C THR A 315 -24.33 18.36 4.10
N TYR A 316 -23.61 19.42 4.46
CA TYR A 316 -23.85 20.19 5.69
C TYR A 316 -24.21 21.63 5.36
N GLU A 317 -25.34 22.12 5.88
CA GLU A 317 -25.77 23.50 5.67
C GLU A 317 -24.86 24.49 6.45
N PRO A 318 -24.56 25.67 5.87
CA PRO A 318 -23.76 26.66 6.55
C PRO A 318 -24.50 27.28 7.73
N LYS A 319 -23.77 27.50 8.83
CA LYS A 319 -24.27 28.28 9.97
C LYS A 319 -24.38 29.75 9.61
N THR A 320 -25.32 30.48 10.21
CA THR A 320 -25.43 31.94 10.05
C THR A 320 -24.71 32.65 11.19
N VAL A 321 -23.76 33.53 10.85
CA VAL A 321 -23.07 34.43 11.77
C VAL A 321 -23.72 35.81 11.69
N ILE A 322 -24.30 36.26 12.80
CA ILE A 322 -24.94 37.57 12.92
C ILE A 322 -23.92 38.59 13.46
N ARG A 323 -23.71 39.68 12.71
CA ARG A 323 -22.89 40.83 13.11
C ARG A 323 -23.77 42.06 13.28
N TYR A 324 -23.63 42.80 14.37
CA TYR A 324 -24.40 44.03 14.58
C TYR A 324 -23.64 45.26 14.10
N SER A 325 -24.34 46.23 13.52
CA SER A 325 -23.78 47.50 13.05
C SER A 325 -24.77 48.65 13.21
N ALA A 326 -24.28 49.81 13.64
CA ALA A 326 -25.06 51.04 13.69
C ALA A 326 -25.39 51.62 12.30
N PHE A 327 -24.74 51.12 11.24
CA PHE A 327 -24.93 51.59 9.86
C PHE A 327 -26.00 50.80 9.08
N VAL A 328 -26.64 49.81 9.70
CA VAL A 328 -27.75 49.06 9.10
C VAL A 328 -29.06 49.61 9.63
N SER A 329 -30.01 49.95 8.77
CA SER A 329 -31.30 50.53 9.19
C SER A 329 -32.08 49.59 10.13
N PRO A 330 -32.80 50.11 11.13
CA PRO A 330 -33.66 49.31 11.99
C PRO A 330 -34.61 48.40 11.19
N GLY A 331 -34.69 47.12 11.57
CA GLY A 331 -35.53 46.13 10.89
C GLY A 331 -35.00 45.62 9.54
N SER A 332 -33.84 46.11 9.07
CA SER A 332 -33.18 45.59 7.88
C SER A 332 -32.07 44.59 8.22
N VAL A 333 -31.91 43.60 7.34
CA VAL A 333 -30.82 42.62 7.38
C VAL A 333 -30.05 42.72 6.08
N GLU A 334 -28.75 42.88 6.19
CA GLU A 334 -27.85 42.92 5.04
C GLU A 334 -27.04 41.61 5.01
N THR A 335 -27.20 40.79 3.98
CA THR A 335 -26.37 39.59 3.81
C THR A 335 -25.04 40.02 3.19
N LEU A 336 -23.95 39.88 3.94
CA LEU A 336 -22.60 40.16 3.47
C LEU A 336 -22.02 38.99 2.68
N GLU A 337 -22.26 37.77 3.16
CA GLU A 337 -21.80 36.53 2.53
C GLU A 337 -22.91 35.50 2.60
N VAL A 338 -23.18 34.80 1.50
CA VAL A 338 -24.26 33.80 1.42
C VAL A 338 -23.90 32.47 2.10
N GLY A 339 -22.62 32.23 2.37
CA GLY A 339 -22.09 30.96 2.86
C GLY A 339 -21.99 29.88 1.77
N LYS A 340 -21.30 28.78 2.08
CA LYS A 340 -21.18 27.59 1.23
C LYS A 340 -21.45 26.34 2.06
N LYS A 341 -22.12 25.36 1.46
CA LYS A 341 -22.36 24.07 2.10
C LYS A 341 -21.04 23.32 2.28
N GLY A 342 -20.94 22.57 3.38
CA GLY A 342 -19.88 21.62 3.61
C GLY A 342 -20.22 20.26 3.02
N LEU A 343 -19.21 19.42 2.83
CA LEU A 343 -19.34 18.09 2.24
C LEU A 343 -18.51 17.08 3.02
N GLU A 344 -19.03 15.86 3.18
CA GLU A 344 -18.26 14.71 3.64
C GLU A 344 -18.36 13.61 2.60
N ALA A 345 -17.23 13.17 2.08
CA ALA A 345 -17.15 12.12 1.06
C ALA A 345 -16.38 10.91 1.61
N THR A 346 -17.02 9.75 1.63
CA THR A 346 -16.38 8.47 1.94
C THR A 346 -16.07 7.76 0.63
N VAL A 347 -14.79 7.44 0.40
CA VAL A 347 -14.32 6.73 -0.79
C VAL A 347 -13.90 5.33 -0.41
N LYS A 348 -14.30 4.37 -1.24
CA LYS A 348 -13.87 2.98 -1.18
C LYS A 348 -13.31 2.53 -2.52
N ARG A 349 -12.50 1.49 -2.51
CA ARG A 349 -11.99 0.83 -3.71
C ARG A 349 -12.51 -0.61 -3.74
N LYS A 350 -13.19 -0.98 -4.81
CA LYS A 350 -13.51 -2.39 -5.08
C LYS A 350 -12.30 -3.07 -5.68
N VAL A 351 -11.99 -4.25 -5.17
CA VAL A 351 -10.95 -5.12 -5.72
C VAL A 351 -11.65 -6.32 -6.36
N LEU A 352 -11.46 -6.49 -7.67
CA LEU A 352 -12.12 -7.54 -8.45
C LEU A 352 -11.09 -8.49 -9.04
N LEU A 353 -11.29 -9.79 -8.86
CA LEU A 353 -10.54 -10.86 -9.52
C LEU A 353 -11.42 -11.47 -10.62
N ASN A 354 -10.99 -11.38 -11.88
CA ASN A 354 -11.76 -11.90 -13.03
C ASN A 354 -13.22 -11.39 -13.06
N GLY A 355 -13.42 -10.12 -12.69
CA GLY A 355 -14.73 -9.46 -12.61
C GLY A 355 -15.60 -9.86 -11.41
N SER A 356 -15.12 -10.74 -10.54
CA SER A 356 -15.78 -11.09 -9.28
C SER A 356 -15.24 -10.22 -8.16
N LEU A 357 -16.13 -9.58 -7.39
CA LEU A 357 -15.75 -8.81 -6.22
C LEU A 357 -15.07 -9.71 -5.19
N GLU A 358 -13.83 -9.39 -4.85
CA GLU A 358 -13.04 -10.05 -3.82
C GLU A 358 -13.22 -9.32 -2.48
N GLU A 359 -12.99 -8.00 -2.49
CA GLU A 359 -13.13 -7.17 -1.28
C GLU A 359 -13.38 -5.68 -1.57
N TYR A 360 -13.65 -4.95 -0.49
CA TYR A 360 -13.70 -3.49 -0.44
C TYR A 360 -12.58 -2.97 0.45
N GLU A 361 -11.82 -2.01 -0.04
CA GLU A 361 -10.80 -1.29 0.72
C GLU A 361 -11.30 0.11 1.07
N ASP A 362 -11.14 0.51 2.33
CA ASP A 362 -11.38 1.88 2.76
C ASP A 362 -10.25 2.78 2.23
N VAL A 363 -10.62 3.84 1.47
CA VAL A 363 -9.64 4.76 0.87
C VAL A 363 -9.54 6.04 1.69
N SER A 364 -10.64 6.76 1.84
CA SER A 364 -10.64 8.04 2.56
C SER A 364 -12.02 8.44 3.09
N VAL A 365 -11.99 9.35 4.08
CA VAL A 365 -13.15 10.11 4.52
C VAL A 365 -12.75 11.59 4.53
N ASP A 366 -13.19 12.32 3.51
CA ASP A 366 -12.84 13.73 3.34
C ASP A 366 -13.93 14.62 3.89
N PHE A 367 -13.56 15.65 4.65
CA PHE A 367 -14.49 16.62 5.20
C PHE A 367 -14.12 18.05 4.79
N TYR A 368 -14.97 18.63 3.94
CA TYR A 368 -14.91 20.01 3.47
C TYR A 368 -15.82 20.88 4.33
N VAL A 369 -15.24 21.85 5.03
CA VAL A 369 -15.95 22.61 6.07
C VAL A 369 -16.96 23.58 5.43
N PRO A 370 -18.20 23.68 5.94
CA PRO A 370 -19.15 24.68 5.47
C PRO A 370 -18.65 26.11 5.77
N GLN A 371 -18.69 26.99 4.78
CA GLN A 371 -18.44 28.42 4.99
C GLN A 371 -19.69 29.11 5.54
N PRO A 372 -19.60 29.84 6.66
CA PRO A 372 -20.77 30.45 7.28
C PRO A 372 -21.41 31.53 6.40
N ARG A 373 -22.74 31.65 6.48
CA ARG A 373 -23.47 32.80 5.97
C ARG A 373 -23.27 33.97 6.92
N ILE A 374 -22.89 35.14 6.43
CA ILE A 374 -22.68 36.33 7.27
C ILE A 374 -23.79 37.32 7.02
N GLU A 375 -24.56 37.62 8.07
CA GLU A 375 -25.59 38.65 8.08
C GLU A 375 -25.18 39.82 8.97
N ARG A 376 -25.48 41.03 8.53
CA ARG A 376 -25.33 42.26 9.29
C ARG A 376 -26.70 42.82 9.67
N HIS A 377 -26.91 42.98 10.96
CA HIS A 377 -28.17 43.43 11.56
C HIS A 377 -27.98 44.81 12.21
N HIS A 378 -29.07 45.57 12.38
CA HIS A 378 -29.04 46.84 13.10
C HIS A 378 -28.64 46.63 14.57
N LEU A 379 -27.68 47.42 15.04
CA LEU A 379 -27.25 47.44 16.44
C LEU A 379 -28.36 48.00 17.34
N VAL A 380 -29.04 47.14 18.08
CA VAL A 380 -30.05 47.56 19.06
C VAL A 380 -29.32 48.10 20.29
N GLN A 381 -29.43 49.41 20.52
CA GLN A 381 -29.03 50.01 21.78
C GLN A 381 -30.03 49.58 22.85
N ALA A 382 -29.56 48.96 23.94
CA ALA A 382 -30.42 48.62 25.06
C ALA A 382 -31.07 49.90 25.59
N GLU A 383 -32.41 49.96 25.59
CA GLU A 383 -33.13 51.05 26.21
C GLU A 383 -32.81 51.03 27.72
N ASN A 384 -32.16 52.10 28.20
CA ASN A 384 -32.06 52.33 29.64
C ASN A 384 -33.48 52.48 30.19
N PRO A 385 -33.88 51.80 31.29
CA PRO A 385 -35.25 51.81 31.79
C PRO A 385 -35.70 53.12 32.46
N PHE A 386 -35.16 54.26 32.04
CA PHE A 386 -35.45 55.56 32.65
C PHE A 386 -35.82 56.58 31.58
N ASP A 387 -37.04 56.48 31.08
CA ASP A 387 -37.89 57.67 30.97
C ASP A 387 -39.34 57.27 30.67
N ASN A 388 -40.19 57.35 31.69
CA ASN A 388 -41.63 57.52 31.50
C ASN A 388 -42.29 58.06 32.78
N THR A 389 -42.44 59.38 32.83
CA THR A 389 -43.47 60.12 33.58
C THR A 389 -43.69 61.44 32.82
N ASN A 390 -44.87 61.89 32.41
CA ASN A 390 -46.26 61.51 32.64
C ASN A 390 -47.10 62.14 31.50
N GLN A 391 -48.21 61.51 31.11
CA GLN A 391 -49.29 62.15 30.37
C GLN A 391 -50.59 62.09 31.20
N ASP A 392 -51.31 63.21 31.15
CA ASP A 392 -52.57 63.61 31.80
C ASP A 392 -53.53 62.54 32.35
N GLY A 393 -54.06 62.83 33.54
CA GLY A 393 -55.24 62.19 34.12
C GLY A 393 -56.45 63.12 34.12
N ASN A 394 -57.60 62.62 33.63
CA ASN A 394 -58.92 63.20 33.84
C ASN A 394 -59.81 62.26 34.68
N SER A 395 -60.43 62.85 35.70
CA SER A 395 -61.67 62.50 36.42
C SER A 395 -61.84 61.15 37.14
N SER A 396 -61.57 61.21 38.44
CA SER A 396 -62.43 60.93 39.62
C SER A 396 -63.43 59.76 39.68
N SER A 397 -63.25 59.00 40.79
CA SER A 397 -64.22 58.33 41.71
C SER A 397 -65.03 57.13 41.16
N GLU A 398 -65.18 55.99 41.84
CA GLU A 398 -65.27 55.74 43.28
C GLU A 398 -65.22 54.23 43.62
N SER A 399 -65.01 53.92 44.91
CA SER A 399 -65.29 52.68 45.68
C SER A 399 -64.18 51.63 45.94
N ASN A 400 -63.55 51.77 47.12
CA ASN A 400 -63.48 50.83 48.28
C ASN A 400 -63.63 49.31 48.02
N SER A 401 -62.90 48.37 48.65
CA SER A 401 -62.26 48.38 49.98
C SER A 401 -61.33 47.16 50.17
N ALA A 402 -60.45 47.29 51.16
CA ALA A 402 -59.93 46.25 52.06
C ALA A 402 -58.81 45.28 51.61
N ASN A 403 -57.58 45.74 51.90
CA ASN A 403 -56.43 44.99 52.48
C ASN A 403 -56.85 44.31 53.83
N PRO A 404 -56.05 43.47 54.55
CA PRO A 404 -54.60 43.66 54.73
C PRO A 404 -53.67 42.43 54.97
N ASP A 405 -52.37 42.73 54.86
CA ASP A 405 -51.25 42.33 55.75
C ASP A 405 -50.71 40.88 55.70
N SER A 406 -49.41 40.60 55.88
CA SER A 406 -48.22 41.41 56.20
C SER A 406 -46.96 40.53 56.13
N SER A 407 -45.82 41.14 55.80
CA SER A 407 -44.43 40.85 56.26
C SER A 407 -43.80 39.48 55.98
N GLY A 408 -42.51 39.33 55.65
CA GLY A 408 -41.37 40.23 55.59
C GLY A 408 -40.06 39.40 55.64
N SER A 409 -39.00 39.99 55.08
CA SER A 409 -37.55 39.75 55.33
C SER A 409 -36.79 38.51 54.81
N ASP A 410 -35.69 38.85 54.10
CA ASP A 410 -34.29 38.44 54.31
C ASP A 410 -33.68 37.09 53.86
N ASN A 411 -32.67 37.27 52.98
CA ASN A 411 -31.29 36.78 53.00
C ASN A 411 -30.87 35.32 52.62
N THR A 412 -29.92 35.32 51.67
CA THR A 412 -28.69 34.49 51.54
C THR A 412 -28.75 32.99 51.19
N SER A 413 -28.11 32.70 50.04
CA SER A 413 -27.04 31.71 49.77
C SER A 413 -27.14 30.28 50.32
N LYS A 414 -27.04 29.30 49.40
CA LYS A 414 -26.26 28.07 49.61
C LYS A 414 -25.96 27.35 48.29
N ASN A 415 -24.67 27.15 48.04
CA ASN A 415 -24.12 26.08 47.20
C ASN A 415 -24.48 24.71 47.81
N PRO A 416 -24.39 23.60 47.05
CA PRO A 416 -23.29 22.69 47.38
C PRO A 416 -22.63 21.98 46.17
N SER A 417 -21.37 21.65 46.39
CA SER A 417 -20.50 20.83 45.55
C SER A 417 -20.45 19.35 46.02
N ASN A 418 -20.25 18.47 45.04
CA ASN A 418 -19.29 17.33 45.00
C ASN A 418 -19.70 15.89 45.40
N SER A 419 -19.26 14.94 44.56
CA SER A 419 -18.74 13.58 44.88
C SER A 419 -18.06 13.04 43.59
N GLU A 420 -16.72 13.05 43.48
CA GLU A 420 -15.73 12.01 43.85
C GLU A 420 -15.65 10.77 42.92
N SER A 421 -14.46 10.57 42.33
CA SER A 421 -13.96 9.34 41.72
C SER A 421 -12.65 8.92 42.41
N ASN A 422 -12.49 7.63 42.68
CA ASN A 422 -11.36 7.03 43.37
C ASN A 422 -10.35 6.37 42.41
N THR A 423 -9.08 6.38 42.81
CA THR A 423 -7.86 5.98 42.08
C THR A 423 -7.28 4.63 42.56
N SER A 424 -6.44 3.99 41.71
CA SER A 424 -5.16 3.27 41.99
C SER A 424 -4.82 2.31 40.82
N GLY A 425 -3.62 2.15 40.26
CA GLY A 425 -2.30 2.74 40.49
C GLY A 425 -1.19 2.12 39.57
N THR A 426 -0.08 2.87 39.48
CA THR A 426 1.35 2.49 39.32
C THR A 426 1.96 1.97 38.00
N GLY A 427 3.00 2.69 37.53
CA GLY A 427 4.04 2.23 36.61
C GLY A 427 4.92 3.38 36.05
N THR A 428 5.96 3.79 36.79
CA THR A 428 6.98 4.80 36.39
C THR A 428 8.05 4.19 35.46
N PRO A 429 8.60 4.92 34.48
CA PRO A 429 9.92 4.65 33.93
C PRO A 429 10.97 5.66 34.43
N PRO A 430 12.20 5.26 34.80
CA PRO A 430 13.30 6.19 34.97
C PRO A 430 14.36 6.02 33.87
N GLY A 431 14.85 7.14 33.32
CA GLY A 431 16.16 7.13 32.67
C GLY A 431 16.36 8.17 31.56
N ASN A 432 16.84 9.36 31.93
CA ASN A 432 17.86 10.05 31.15
C ASN A 432 19.03 10.35 32.12
N PRO A 433 20.30 10.18 31.71
CA PRO A 433 21.07 11.39 31.40
C PRO A 433 22.19 11.21 30.35
N SER A 434 22.35 12.21 29.46
CA SER A 434 23.58 13.01 29.23
C SER A 434 23.48 13.65 27.83
N LEU A 435 23.35 14.97 27.67
CA LEU A 435 24.42 15.97 27.72
C LEU A 435 25.72 15.50 27.05
N ASN A 436 25.89 15.85 25.77
CA ASN A 436 27.18 16.38 25.35
C ASN A 436 26.97 17.60 24.43
N SER A 437 27.34 18.73 24.99
CA SER A 437 27.54 20.02 24.35
C SER A 437 28.74 19.96 23.40
N ASN A 438 28.62 20.54 22.20
CA ASN A 438 29.74 21.29 21.67
C ASN A 438 29.25 22.56 20.97
N ALA A 439 29.56 23.67 21.62
CA ALA A 439 29.30 25.02 21.14
C ALA A 439 30.53 25.55 20.41
N SER A 440 30.30 26.17 19.27
CA SER A 440 31.11 27.23 18.64
C SER A 440 30.13 27.93 17.70
N GLY A 441 29.63 29.14 17.95
CA GLY A 441 30.30 30.34 18.44
C GLY A 441 30.27 31.36 17.30
N GLY A 442 29.32 32.30 17.33
CA GLY A 442 29.19 33.34 16.30
C GLY A 442 27.93 34.19 16.45
N SER A 443 28.00 35.18 17.33
CA SER A 443 26.96 36.17 17.65
C SER A 443 26.71 37.16 16.50
N ALA A 444 25.44 37.37 16.12
CA ALA A 444 24.94 38.63 15.57
C ALA A 444 23.46 38.79 15.95
N GLY A 445 23.15 39.87 16.69
CA GLY A 445 21.79 40.18 17.12
C GLY A 445 20.88 40.56 15.95
N GLY A 446 19.69 39.96 15.95
CA GLY A 446 18.56 40.28 15.10
C GLY A 446 17.30 39.76 15.81
N LYS A 447 16.23 40.56 15.80
CA LYS A 447 14.97 40.30 16.50
C LYS A 447 14.44 38.88 16.22
N GLU A 448 13.96 38.19 17.25
CA GLU A 448 13.23 36.94 17.10
C GLU A 448 12.00 37.18 16.23
N ASP A 449 12.02 36.63 15.02
CA ASP A 449 10.82 36.43 14.23
C ASP A 449 10.05 35.28 14.89
N ASP A 450 8.89 35.58 15.47
CA ASP A 450 7.97 34.58 16.02
C ASP A 450 7.71 33.53 14.94
N LYS A 451 8.21 32.31 15.14
CA LYS A 451 7.99 31.19 14.24
C LYS A 451 6.52 30.83 14.32
N ILE A 452 5.74 31.26 13.33
CA ILE A 452 4.31 30.96 13.25
C ILE A 452 4.15 29.45 13.02
N ILE A 453 3.51 28.77 13.98
CA ILE A 453 3.22 27.33 13.92
C ILE A 453 1.74 27.19 13.59
N TYR A 454 1.42 26.32 12.63
CA TYR A 454 0.05 26.03 12.23
C TYR A 454 -0.40 24.67 12.77
N ASP A 455 -1.69 24.52 13.08
CA ASP A 455 -2.29 23.20 13.34
C ASP A 455 -2.54 22.44 12.02
N LYS A 456 -2.98 21.17 12.14
CA LYS A 456 -3.33 20.33 10.96
C LYS A 456 -4.50 20.87 10.13
N GLY A 457 -5.22 21.88 10.61
CA GLY A 457 -6.30 22.58 9.92
C GLY A 457 -5.90 23.95 9.36
N GLY A 458 -4.62 24.35 9.45
CA GLY A 458 -4.13 25.61 8.94
C GLY A 458 -4.39 26.83 9.84
N ASN A 459 -4.79 26.64 11.10
CA ASN A 459 -4.96 27.74 12.05
C ASN A 459 -3.62 28.09 12.70
N ILE A 460 -3.38 29.39 12.93
CA ILE A 460 -2.20 29.87 13.67
C ILE A 460 -2.33 29.44 15.13
N MET A 461 -1.41 28.60 15.59
CA MET A 461 -1.30 28.21 16.99
C MET A 461 -0.49 29.26 17.75
N LYS A 462 -1.08 29.75 18.83
CA LYS A 462 -0.41 30.64 19.78
C LYS A 462 0.05 29.81 20.98
N PHE A 463 1.19 30.16 21.53
CA PHE A 463 1.76 29.48 22.70
C PHE A 463 2.02 30.48 23.82
N ASP A 464 1.85 30.05 25.06
CA ASP A 464 2.29 30.81 26.22
C ASP A 464 3.83 30.80 26.35
N GLU A 465 4.35 31.59 27.27
CA GLU A 465 5.79 31.68 27.59
C GLU A 465 6.42 30.34 28.04
N ASN A 466 5.59 29.34 28.35
CA ASN A 466 6.00 28.00 28.74
C ASN A 466 5.85 26.97 27.60
N GLY A 467 5.42 27.40 26.41
CA GLY A 467 5.24 26.53 25.24
C GLY A 467 3.93 25.73 25.22
N ASN A 468 2.93 26.10 26.03
CA ASN A 468 1.60 25.48 25.98
C ASN A 468 0.70 26.19 24.97
N PRO A 469 -0.10 25.47 24.16
CA PRO A 469 -1.08 26.08 23.27
C PRO A 469 -2.09 26.92 24.05
N ILE A 470 -2.36 28.14 23.57
CA ILE A 470 -3.42 29.02 24.06
C ILE A 470 -4.46 29.20 22.96
N ASP A 471 -5.74 29.08 23.34
CA ASP A 471 -6.90 29.28 22.45
C ASP A 471 -6.99 30.70 21.88
#